data_AF-A0A2E8YBT3-F1
#
_entry.id   AF-A0A2E8YBT3-F1
#
_cell.length_a   1.000
_cell.length_b   1.000
_cell.length_c   1.000
_cell.angle_alpha   90.00
_cell.angle_beta   90.00
_cell.angle_gamma   90.00
#
_symmetry.space_group_name_H-M   'P 1'
#
loop_
_entity.id
_entity.type
_entity.pdbx_description
1 polymer ?
#
loop_
_entity_poly.entity_id
_entity_poly.type
_entity_poly.pdbx_seq_one_letter_code
_entity_poly.pdbx_strand_id
1 'polypeptide(L)'
;MSDAPSCYRAGPLDNEASAASVASWAVNQGANASEQAEVESARLGFRVFLAPLESKAAAEVQIARMRNEGIKDILRTGDNTIALGVYGSRDADENRADGIEAMGYRPEIIERFKEKPVWFVQIGGNAPITNSDFRQAFPEVTLRAAACTARPD
;
A
#
# COMPACT_ATOMS: atom_id res chain seq x y z
N MET A 1 31.71 -5.08 30.99
CA MET A 1 30.62 -4.14 30.65
C MET A 1 29.64 -4.96 29.83
N SER A 2 28.49 -5.32 30.40
CA SER A 2 27.50 -6.12 29.67
C SER A 2 26.80 -5.19 28.70
N ASP A 3 27.01 -5.40 27.39
CA ASP A 3 26.20 -4.76 26.36
C ASP A 3 24.74 -5.10 26.63
N ALA A 4 23.91 -4.06 26.76
CA ALA A 4 22.47 -4.25 26.86
C ALA A 4 21.99 -5.03 25.62
N PRO A 5 21.00 -5.94 25.75
CA PRO A 5 20.48 -6.68 24.61
C PRO A 5 20.03 -5.68 23.54
N SER A 6 20.67 -5.74 22.38
CA SER A 6 20.32 -4.88 21.26
C SER A 6 19.17 -5.52 20.50
N CYS A 7 18.00 -4.88 20.55
CA CYS A 7 16.85 -5.33 19.80
C CYS A 7 16.73 -4.57 18.48
N TYR A 8 16.29 -5.30 17.46
CA TYR A 8 16.16 -4.80 16.12
C TYR A 8 14.81 -5.18 15.54
N ARG A 9 14.37 -4.38 14.57
CA ARG A 9 13.19 -4.63 13.76
C ARG A 9 13.62 -4.68 12.30
N ALA A 10 13.35 -5.82 11.67
CA ALA A 10 13.58 -6.04 10.25
C ALA A 10 12.27 -5.89 9.47
N GLY A 11 12.27 -5.09 8.40
CA GLY A 11 11.12 -4.89 7.52
C GLY A 11 10.99 -3.45 7.01
N PRO A 12 9.87 -3.11 6.36
CA PRO A 12 8.72 -3.97 6.07
C PRO A 12 9.04 -5.08 5.05
N LEU A 13 8.33 -6.20 5.14
CA LEU A 13 8.40 -7.35 4.25
C LEU A 13 7.02 -7.59 3.60
N ASP A 14 7.00 -7.92 2.31
CA ASP A 14 5.75 -8.02 1.54
C ASP A 14 4.91 -9.28 1.83
N ASN A 15 5.50 -10.30 2.46
CA ASN A 15 4.82 -11.56 2.73
C ASN A 15 5.39 -12.30 3.96
N GLU A 16 4.56 -13.18 4.52
CA GLU A 16 4.85 -14.02 5.68
C GLU A 16 6.08 -14.90 5.46
N ALA A 17 6.23 -15.51 4.28
CA ALA A 17 7.37 -16.38 3.98
C ALA A 17 8.73 -15.66 4.08
N SER A 18 8.76 -14.38 3.72
CA SER A 18 9.96 -13.54 3.85
C SER A 18 10.26 -13.22 5.32
N ALA A 19 9.22 -12.96 6.12
CA ALA A 19 9.35 -12.78 7.57
C ALA A 19 9.82 -14.05 8.27
N ALA A 20 9.25 -15.21 7.93
CA ALA A 20 9.68 -16.51 8.43
C ALA A 20 11.14 -16.82 8.07
N SER A 21 11.59 -16.43 6.86
CA SER A 21 12.98 -16.59 6.42
C SER A 21 13.95 -15.74 7.25
N VAL A 22 13.59 -14.47 7.51
CA VAL A 22 14.38 -13.56 8.36
C VAL A 22 14.41 -14.06 9.80
N ALA A 23 13.26 -14.48 10.35
CA ALA A 23 13.15 -15.02 11.70
C ALA A 23 13.99 -16.29 11.87
N SER A 24 13.89 -17.23 10.93
CA SER A 24 14.65 -18.48 10.94
C SER A 24 16.16 -18.23 10.85
N TRP A 25 16.58 -17.29 10.00
CA TRP A 25 17.98 -16.89 9.92
C TRP A 25 18.47 -16.34 11.26
N ALA A 26 17.71 -15.43 11.90
CA ALA A 26 18.10 -14.84 13.18
C ALA A 26 18.19 -15.89 14.30
N VAL A 27 17.26 -16.85 14.33
CA VAL A 27 17.30 -18.00 15.25
C VAL A 27 18.54 -18.87 15.01
N ASN A 28 18.91 -19.12 13.76
CA ASN A 28 20.13 -19.85 13.41
C ASN A 28 21.42 -19.09 13.82
N GLN A 29 21.36 -17.77 13.95
CA GLN A 29 22.44 -16.95 14.53
C GLN A 29 22.41 -16.93 16.07
N GLY A 30 21.49 -17.64 16.72
CA GLY A 30 21.35 -17.71 18.17
C GLY A 30 20.54 -16.58 18.80
N ALA A 31 19.86 -15.74 18.00
CA ALA A 31 18.95 -14.73 18.51
C ALA A 31 17.54 -15.27 18.73
N ASN A 32 16.74 -14.53 19.50
CA ASN A 32 15.29 -14.72 19.53
C ASN A 32 14.67 -13.87 18.41
N ALA A 33 13.72 -14.43 17.68
CA ALA A 33 12.99 -13.71 16.65
C ALA A 33 11.48 -13.98 16.76
N SER A 34 10.67 -12.96 16.47
CA SER A 34 9.21 -13.08 16.39
C SER A 34 8.67 -12.27 15.22
N GLU A 35 7.81 -12.88 14.43
CA GLU A 35 7.12 -12.23 13.31
C GLU A 35 5.92 -11.42 13.81
N GLN A 36 5.70 -10.26 13.20
CA GLN A 36 4.60 -9.36 13.50
C GLN A 36 3.99 -8.90 12.17
N ALA A 37 2.69 -9.13 12.01
CA ALA A 37 1.92 -8.57 10.92
C ALA A 37 1.34 -7.21 11.36
N GLU A 38 1.55 -6.20 10.54
CA GLU A 38 0.93 -4.88 10.68
C GLU A 38 0.13 -4.56 9.42
N VAL A 39 -0.85 -3.68 9.55
CA VAL A 39 -1.62 -3.18 8.41
C VAL A 39 -1.06 -1.83 8.02
N GLU A 40 -0.59 -1.72 6.78
CA GLU A 40 -0.16 -0.45 6.20
C GLU A 40 -1.17 0.02 5.14
N SER A 41 -1.50 1.31 5.18
CA SER A 41 -2.30 1.95 4.14
C SER A 41 -1.39 2.28 2.96
N ALA A 42 -1.52 1.50 1.88
CA ALA A 42 -0.82 1.76 0.63
C ALA A 42 -1.72 2.53 -0.34
N ARG A 43 -1.20 3.61 -0.93
CA ARG A 43 -1.89 4.31 -2.02
C ARG A 43 -1.98 3.39 -3.24
N LEU A 44 -3.19 3.11 -3.69
CA LEU A 44 -3.49 2.32 -4.89
C LEU A 44 -3.48 3.16 -6.18
N GLY A 45 -3.60 4.48 -6.05
CA GLY A 45 -3.69 5.40 -7.17
C GLY A 45 -4.87 6.34 -7.02
N PHE A 46 -5.47 6.72 -8.14
CA PHE A 46 -6.47 7.78 -8.23
C PHE A 46 -7.71 7.29 -9.00
N ARG A 47 -8.87 7.85 -8.66
CA ARG A 47 -10.13 7.63 -9.40
C ARG A 47 -10.64 8.96 -9.90
N VAL A 48 -10.96 8.99 -11.19
CA VAL A 48 -11.63 10.13 -11.84
C VAL A 48 -13.10 9.78 -12.03
N PHE A 49 -14.02 10.67 -11.66
CA PHE A 49 -15.46 10.43 -11.78
C PHE A 49 -16.25 11.73 -11.92
N LEU A 50 -17.51 11.64 -12.34
CA LEU A 50 -18.50 12.71 -12.17
C LEU A 50 -19.39 12.37 -10.99
N ALA A 51 -19.73 13.38 -10.19
CA ALA A 51 -20.64 13.29 -9.04
C ALA A 51 -21.91 12.48 -9.36
N PRO A 52 -22.49 11.79 -8.35
CA PRO A 52 -23.69 10.98 -8.54
C PRO A 52 -24.87 11.83 -9.04
N LEU A 53 -25.56 11.31 -10.06
CA LEU A 53 -26.78 11.93 -10.58
C LEU A 53 -28.02 11.43 -9.82
N GLU A 54 -29.09 12.22 -9.87
CA GLU A 54 -30.32 12.01 -9.10
C GLU A 54 -31.00 10.65 -9.35
N SER A 55 -30.78 10.05 -10.52
CA SER A 55 -31.35 8.76 -10.86
C SER A 55 -30.46 7.95 -11.81
N LYS A 56 -30.72 6.64 -11.83
CA LYS A 56 -30.10 5.72 -12.80
C LYS A 56 -30.33 6.19 -14.24
N ALA A 57 -31.55 6.60 -14.57
CA ALA A 57 -31.91 7.06 -15.91
C ALA A 57 -31.14 8.33 -16.31
N ALA A 58 -31.01 9.30 -15.39
CA ALA A 58 -30.21 10.50 -15.63
C ALA A 58 -28.74 10.16 -15.91
N ALA A 59 -28.16 9.22 -15.15
CA ALA A 59 -26.80 8.76 -15.38
C ALA A 59 -26.62 8.01 -16.71
N GLU A 60 -27.58 7.19 -17.11
CA GLU A 60 -27.54 6.49 -18.40
C GLU A 60 -27.63 7.45 -19.59
N VAL A 61 -28.48 8.48 -19.51
CA VAL A 61 -28.55 9.55 -20.51
C VAL A 61 -27.23 10.31 -20.60
N GLN A 62 -26.65 10.68 -19.46
CA GLN A 62 -25.36 11.37 -19.40
C GLN A 62 -24.23 10.51 -19.99
N ILE A 63 -24.18 9.22 -19.66
CA ILE A 63 -23.20 8.28 -20.24
C ILE A 63 -23.38 8.15 -21.77
N ALA A 64 -24.61 8.05 -22.26
CA ALA A 64 -24.88 7.97 -23.69
C ALA A 64 -24.39 9.23 -24.42
N ARG A 65 -24.65 10.42 -23.85
CA ARG A 65 -24.14 11.69 -24.37
C ARG A 65 -22.61 11.70 -24.43
N MET A 66 -21.94 11.37 -23.33
CA MET A 66 -20.48 11.36 -23.26
C MET A 66 -19.85 10.40 -24.28
N ARG A 67 -20.46 9.22 -24.49
CA ARG A 67 -20.02 8.26 -25.51
C ARG A 67 -20.16 8.81 -26.93
N ASN A 68 -21.26 9.52 -27.22
CA ASN A 68 -21.45 10.18 -28.52
C ASN A 68 -20.44 11.31 -28.75
N GLU A 69 -19.97 11.95 -27.69
CA GLU A 69 -18.88 12.94 -27.73
C GLU A 69 -17.49 12.30 -27.80
N GLY A 70 -17.40 10.96 -27.86
CA GLY A 70 -16.16 10.22 -28.05
C GLY A 70 -15.48 9.75 -26.76
N ILE A 71 -16.08 9.99 -25.58
CA ILE A 71 -15.56 9.54 -24.31
C ILE A 71 -15.86 8.04 -24.14
N LYS A 72 -14.82 7.23 -24.23
CA LYS A 72 -14.89 5.78 -24.03
C LYS A 72 -14.57 5.39 -22.59
N ASP A 73 -14.87 4.13 -22.28
CA ASP A 73 -14.48 3.47 -21.02
C ASP A 73 -15.08 4.10 -19.75
N ILE A 74 -16.33 4.57 -19.89
CA ILE A 74 -17.12 5.12 -18.79
C ILE A 74 -18.26 4.18 -18.41
N LEU A 75 -18.54 4.10 -17.10
CA LEU A 75 -19.61 3.28 -16.54
C LEU A 75 -20.28 3.96 -15.36
N ARG A 76 -21.54 3.58 -15.11
CA ARG A 76 -22.29 3.99 -13.92
C ARG A 76 -21.95 3.07 -12.75
N THR A 77 -21.71 3.62 -11.57
CA THR A 77 -21.62 2.85 -10.31
C THR A 77 -22.96 2.76 -9.59
N GLY A 78 -23.04 2.00 -8.50
CA GLY A 78 -24.31 1.71 -7.81
C GLY A 78 -25.09 2.95 -7.35
N ASP A 79 -24.37 3.99 -6.95
CA ASP A 79 -24.81 5.30 -6.49
C ASP A 79 -25.09 6.31 -7.62
N ASN A 80 -25.08 5.89 -8.89
CA ASN A 80 -25.23 6.74 -10.08
C ASN A 80 -24.06 7.71 -10.35
N THR A 81 -22.93 7.54 -9.67
CA THR A 81 -21.66 8.17 -10.05
C THR A 81 -21.21 7.63 -11.42
N ILE A 82 -20.60 8.49 -12.25
CA ILE A 82 -20.04 8.08 -13.54
C ILE A 82 -18.53 7.94 -13.37
N ALA A 83 -18.03 6.70 -13.39
CA ALA A 83 -16.60 6.43 -13.34
C ALA A 83 -15.96 6.75 -14.70
N LEU A 84 -14.89 7.54 -14.67
CA LEU A 84 -14.14 7.99 -15.85
C LEU A 84 -12.80 7.29 -16.04
N GLY A 85 -12.33 6.59 -14.98
CA GLY A 85 -11.13 5.77 -14.98
C GLY A 85 -10.51 5.61 -13.60
N VAL A 86 -9.52 4.72 -13.52
CA VAL A 86 -8.62 4.55 -12.38
C VAL A 86 -7.19 4.61 -12.91
N TYR A 87 -6.33 5.35 -12.22
CA TYR A 87 -4.98 5.67 -12.68
C TYR A 87 -3.95 5.43 -11.58
N GLY A 88 -2.76 4.95 -11.95
CA GLY A 88 -1.68 4.65 -11.00
C GLY A 88 -0.83 5.86 -10.62
N SER A 89 -0.86 6.94 -11.41
CA SER A 89 -0.06 8.15 -11.21
C SER A 89 -0.93 9.40 -11.26
N ARG A 90 -0.43 10.45 -10.61
CA ARG A 90 -1.07 11.76 -10.52
C ARG A 90 -1.09 12.52 -11.85
N ASP A 91 -0.12 12.26 -12.72
CA ASP A 91 -0.11 12.89 -14.03
C ASP A 91 -1.20 12.28 -14.93
N ALA A 92 -1.54 11.00 -14.76
CA ALA A 92 -2.44 10.30 -15.66
C ALA A 92 -3.92 10.59 -15.38
N ASP A 93 -4.32 10.71 -14.12
CA ASP A 93 -5.67 11.16 -13.73
C ASP A 93 -5.88 12.66 -13.99
N GLU A 94 -4.88 13.51 -13.75
CA GLU A 94 -4.96 14.94 -14.09
C GLU A 94 -5.15 15.14 -15.60
N ASN A 95 -4.32 14.50 -16.43
CA ASN A 95 -4.50 14.55 -17.89
C ASN A 95 -5.89 14.06 -18.33
N ARG A 96 -6.44 13.05 -17.66
CA ARG A 96 -7.81 12.59 -17.94
C ARG A 96 -8.83 13.64 -17.51
N ALA A 97 -8.70 14.19 -16.31
CA ALA A 97 -9.62 15.19 -15.77
C ALA A 97 -9.65 16.44 -16.66
N ASP A 98 -8.47 16.98 -17.01
CA ASP A 98 -8.34 18.14 -17.89
C ASP A 98 -9.00 17.91 -19.26
N GLY A 99 -8.81 16.72 -19.84
CA GLY A 99 -9.46 16.35 -21.10
C GLY A 99 -10.98 16.28 -20.99
N ILE A 100 -11.51 15.83 -19.85
CA ILE A 100 -12.95 15.78 -19.57
C ILE A 100 -13.51 17.18 -19.27
N GLU A 101 -12.75 18.03 -18.58
CA GLU A 101 -13.09 19.43 -18.33
C GLU A 101 -13.16 20.25 -19.62
N ALA A 102 -12.22 20.04 -20.54
CA ALA A 102 -12.21 20.69 -21.86
C ALA A 102 -13.46 20.36 -22.70
N MET A 103 -14.15 19.26 -22.38
CA MET A 103 -15.42 18.87 -23.00
C MET A 103 -16.65 19.46 -22.28
N GLY A 104 -16.45 20.24 -21.22
CA GLY A 104 -17.50 20.95 -20.48
C GLY A 104 -18.04 20.19 -19.26
N TYR A 105 -17.36 19.12 -18.82
CA TYR A 105 -17.74 18.38 -17.61
C TYR A 105 -16.97 18.87 -16.38
N ARG A 106 -17.38 18.40 -15.20
CA ARG A 106 -16.74 18.71 -13.91
C ARG A 106 -16.31 17.40 -13.24
N PRO A 107 -15.16 16.82 -13.63
CA PRO A 107 -14.63 15.63 -13.01
C PRO A 107 -14.08 15.94 -11.62
N GLU A 108 -14.14 14.92 -10.77
CA GLU A 108 -13.52 14.91 -9.46
C GLU A 108 -12.46 13.81 -9.41
N ILE A 109 -11.38 14.09 -8.67
CA ILE A 109 -10.28 13.17 -8.44
C ILE A 109 -10.25 12.82 -6.96
N ILE A 110 -10.24 11.54 -6.64
CA ILE A 110 -9.96 11.06 -5.28
C ILE A 110 -8.79 10.08 -5.26
N GLU A 111 -7.97 10.17 -4.22
CA GLU A 111 -6.98 9.16 -3.92
C GLU A 111 -7.65 7.88 -3.42
N ARG A 112 -7.10 6.75 -3.83
CA ARG A 112 -7.50 5.42 -3.39
C ARG A 112 -6.40 4.83 -2.54
N PHE A 113 -6.81 4.26 -1.43
CA PHE A 113 -5.93 3.52 -0.54
C PHE A 113 -6.43 2.09 -0.40
N LYS A 114 -5.51 1.18 -0.09
CA LYS A 114 -5.81 -0.18 0.32
C LYS A 114 -4.91 -0.55 1.49
N GLU A 115 -5.54 -1.11 2.49
CA GLU A 115 -4.85 -1.80 3.56
C GLU A 115 -4.21 -3.07 3.01
N LYS A 116 -2.89 -3.19 3.19
CA LYS A 116 -2.18 -4.43 2.93
C LYS A 116 -1.45 -4.87 4.20
N PRO A 117 -1.39 -6.17 4.49
CA PRO A 117 -0.50 -6.66 5.53
C PRO A 117 0.95 -6.40 5.11
N VAL A 118 1.75 -5.90 6.04
CA VAL A 118 3.20 -5.82 5.96
C VAL A 118 3.77 -6.57 7.16
N TRP A 119 4.88 -7.25 6.94
CA TRP A 119 5.47 -8.10 7.95
C TRP A 119 6.75 -7.50 8.49
N PHE A 120 6.94 -7.61 9.79
CA PHE A 120 8.15 -7.24 10.48
C PHE A 120 8.65 -8.41 11.31
N VAL A 121 9.97 -8.46 11.51
CA VAL A 121 10.58 -9.41 12.45
C VAL A 121 11.24 -8.62 13.55
N GLN A 122 10.76 -8.82 14.77
CA GLN A 122 11.43 -8.35 15.96
C GLN A 122 12.53 -9.36 16.31
N ILE A 123 13.77 -8.88 16.39
CA ILE A 123 14.96 -9.66 16.68
C ILE A 123 15.54 -9.15 18.00
N GLY A 124 15.83 -10.04 18.93
CA GLY A 124 16.40 -9.68 20.22
C GLY A 124 17.18 -10.80 20.87
N GLY A 125 17.69 -10.54 22.07
CA GLY A 125 18.53 -11.48 22.82
C GLY A 125 19.99 -11.05 22.86
N ASN A 126 20.84 -11.96 23.31
CA ASN A 126 22.25 -11.68 23.59
C ASN A 126 23.19 -12.07 22.45
N ALA A 127 22.66 -12.66 21.36
CA ALA A 127 23.46 -13.00 20.20
C ALA A 127 23.84 -11.72 19.43
N PRO A 128 25.13 -11.52 19.11
CA PRO A 128 25.59 -10.35 18.40
C PRO A 128 25.25 -10.48 16.90
N ILE A 129 23.99 -10.25 16.53
CA ILE A 129 23.66 -10.03 15.12
C ILE A 129 24.21 -8.65 14.75
N THR A 130 25.23 -8.63 13.88
CA THR A 130 25.74 -7.37 13.35
C THR A 130 24.91 -6.91 12.15
N ASN A 131 24.84 -5.60 11.95
CA ASN A 131 24.23 -5.04 10.74
C ASN A 131 24.89 -5.54 9.45
N SER A 132 26.18 -5.91 9.51
CA SER A 132 26.91 -6.43 8.35
C SER A 132 26.43 -7.82 7.95
N ASP A 133 26.34 -8.74 8.92
CA ASP A 133 25.89 -10.12 8.67
C ASP A 133 24.46 -10.14 8.17
N PHE A 134 23.60 -9.29 8.75
CA PHE A 134 22.22 -9.15 8.32
C PHE A 134 22.12 -8.65 6.87
N ARG A 135 22.84 -7.57 6.51
CA ARG A 135 22.81 -7.02 5.14
C ARG A 135 23.39 -7.98 4.11
N GLN A 136 24.32 -8.85 4.49
CA GLN A 136 24.83 -9.89 3.60
C GLN A 136 23.75 -10.94 3.29
N ALA A 137 22.94 -11.32 4.28
CA ALA A 137 21.87 -12.29 4.11
C ALA A 137 20.60 -11.69 3.45
N PHE A 138 20.28 -10.44 3.79
CA PHE A 138 19.07 -9.74 3.37
C PHE A 138 19.38 -8.30 2.92
N PRO A 139 20.01 -8.11 1.76
CA PRO A 139 20.47 -6.79 1.31
C PRO A 139 19.34 -5.78 1.10
N GLU A 140 18.14 -6.27 0.74
CA GLU A 140 16.95 -5.44 0.49
C GLU A 140 16.11 -5.19 1.74
N VAL A 141 16.44 -5.82 2.88
CA VAL A 141 15.65 -5.70 4.12
C VAL A 141 16.30 -4.66 5.04
N THR A 142 15.52 -3.68 5.46
CA THR A 142 15.99 -2.68 6.40
C THR A 142 15.99 -3.25 7.82
N LEU A 143 17.14 -3.19 8.49
CA LEU A 143 17.27 -3.47 9.93
C LEU A 143 17.38 -2.15 10.69
N ARG A 144 16.53 -1.92 11.68
CA ARG A 144 16.57 -0.73 12.55
C ARG A 144 16.64 -1.15 14.00
N ALA A 145 17.37 -0.39 14.83
CA ALA A 145 17.29 -0.55 16.28
C ALA A 145 15.86 -0.30 16.77
N ALA A 146 15.39 -1.13 17.69
CA ALA A 146 14.04 -1.08 18.24
C ALA A 146 14.05 -1.37 19.75
N ALA A 147 12.98 -1.00 20.45
CA ALA A 147 12.81 -1.41 21.84
C ALA A 147 12.65 -2.93 21.92
N CYS A 148 13.24 -3.54 22.94
CA CYS A 148 12.96 -4.95 23.25
C CYS A 148 11.53 -5.05 23.79
N THR A 149 10.58 -5.42 22.93
CA THR A 149 9.24 -5.78 23.39
C THR A 149 9.34 -7.10 24.14
N ALA A 150 8.90 -7.12 25.40
CA ALA A 150 8.71 -8.36 26.14
C ALA A 150 7.75 -9.26 25.34
N ARG A 151 8.05 -10.56 25.29
CA ARG A 151 7.19 -11.57 24.67
C ARG A 151 5.77 -11.43 25.27
N PRO A 152 4.69 -11.36 24.47
CA PRO A 152 3.35 -11.50 25.03
C PRO A 152 3.23 -12.92 25.62
N ASP A 153 2.68 -12.98 26.83
CA ASP A 153 2.53 -14.16 27.67
C ASP A 153 1.74 -15.31 27.00
#